data_AF-A0AA38GVU4-F1
#
_entry.id   AF-A0AA38GVU4-F1
#
_cell.length_a   1.000
_cell.length_b   1.000
_cell.length_c   1.000
_cell.angle_alpha   90.00
_cell.angle_beta   90.00
_cell.angle_gamma   90.00
#
_symmetry.space_group_name_H-M   'P 1'
#
loop_
_entity.id
_entity.type
_entity.pdbx_description
1 polymer ?
#
loop_
_entity_poly.entity_id
_entity_poly.type
_entity_poly.pdbx_seq_one_letter_code
_entity_poly.pdbx_strand_id
1 'polypeptide(L)' 'RKNPIRHKETIRIGCGAGFRGDRPVAALQLLQRVPNLDYLVLECLAERTLAIRYDIMMSGGQGYDSR' A
#
# COMPACT_ATOMS: atom_id res chain seq x y z
N ARG A 1 40.86 1.81 -0.92
CA ARG A 1 39.53 1.21 -0.63
C ARG A 1 38.49 2.15 -1.23
N LYS A 2 37.66 1.68 -2.18
CA LYS A 2 36.62 2.48 -2.84
C LYS A 2 35.59 2.94 -1.78
N ASN A 3 35.14 4.19 -1.89
CA ASN A 3 34.27 4.92 -0.96
C ASN A 3 33.27 4.06 -0.18
N PRO A 4 33.18 4.19 1.16
CA PRO A 4 32.08 3.59 1.89
C PRO A 4 30.77 4.23 1.43
N ILE A 5 29.76 3.40 1.16
CA ILE A 5 28.39 3.86 0.89
C ILE A 5 27.97 4.66 2.11
N ARG A 6 27.79 5.98 1.96
CA ARG A 6 27.33 6.85 3.05
C ARG A 6 25.84 6.56 3.25
N HIS A 7 25.50 5.89 4.35
CA HIS A 7 24.10 5.75 4.75
C HIS A 7 23.53 7.13 5.12
N LYS A 8 22.27 7.38 4.77
CA LYS A 8 21.56 8.58 5.23
C LYS A 8 21.49 8.57 6.76
N GLU A 9 21.73 9.73 7.35
CA GLU A 9 21.67 9.94 8.81
C GLU A 9 20.24 9.89 9.34
N THR A 10 19.24 10.18 8.50
CA THR A 10 17.81 10.05 8.81
C THR A 10 17.09 9.39 7.65
N ILE A 11 16.24 8.41 7.95
CA ILE A 11 15.37 7.72 7.00
C ILE A 11 13.92 8.07 7.31
N ARG A 12 13.17 8.50 6.28
CA ARG A 12 11.74 8.78 6.40
C ARG A 12 10.93 7.67 5.75
N ILE A 13 10.14 6.98 6.55
CA ILE A 13 9.27 5.89 6.11
C ILE A 13 7.82 6.36 6.25
N GLY A 14 7.11 6.39 5.13
CA GLY A 14 5.67 6.63 5.10
C GLY A 14 4.96 5.29 5.13
N CYS A 15 3.92 5.17 5.95
CA CYS A 15 3.13 3.95 6.04
C CYS A 15 1.69 4.23 5.61
N GLY A 16 1.08 3.25 4.96
CA GLY A 16 -0.34 3.27 4.60
C GLY A 16 -0.91 1.86 4.67
N ALA A 17 -2.23 1.78 4.71
CA ALA A 17 -2.99 0.54 4.65
C ALA A 17 -3.98 0.64 3.49
N GLY A 18 -4.25 -0.47 2.83
CA GLY A 18 -5.29 -0.51 1.82
C GLY A 18 -5.79 -1.91 1.49
N PHE A 19 -6.98 -1.99 0.90
CA PHE A 19 -7.54 -3.23 0.35
C PHE A 19 -7.66 -3.13 -1.17
N ARG A 20 -8.00 -4.23 -1.86
CA ARG A 20 -8.01 -4.28 -3.33
C ARG A 20 -8.90 -3.22 -4.01
N GLY A 21 -9.90 -2.68 -3.31
CA GLY A 21 -10.78 -1.63 -3.81
C GLY A 21 -10.36 -0.20 -3.45
N ASP A 22 -9.25 -0.01 -2.74
CA ASP A 22 -8.81 1.32 -2.35
C ASP A 22 -8.22 2.12 -3.49
N ARG A 23 -8.44 3.44 -3.43
CA ARG A 23 -7.77 4.39 -4.30
C ARG A 23 -6.45 4.82 -3.64
N PRO A 24 -5.34 4.94 -4.40
CA PRO A 24 -4.05 5.34 -3.85
C PRO A 24 -3.98 6.84 -3.48
N VAL A 25 -5.11 7.53 -3.33
CA VAL A 25 -5.20 8.98 -3.08
C VAL A 25 -4.52 9.34 -1.77
N ALA A 26 -4.70 8.55 -0.71
CA ALA A 26 -4.07 8.82 0.58
C ALA A 26 -2.53 8.69 0.49
N ALA A 27 -2.03 7.66 -0.20
CA ALA A 27 -0.61 7.48 -0.44
C ALA A 27 -0.02 8.62 -1.29
N LEU A 28 -0.75 9.07 -2.32
CA LEU A 28 -0.35 10.22 -3.14
C LEU A 28 -0.30 11.51 -2.31
N GLN A 29 -1.32 11.76 -1.48
CA GLN A 29 -1.34 12.91 -0.59
C GLN A 29 -0.17 12.89 0.40
N LEU A 30 0.20 11.71 0.92
CA LEU A 30 1.36 11.57 1.80
C LEU A 30 2.66 11.96 1.07
N LEU A 31 2.85 11.45 -0.15
CA LEU A 31 4.01 11.79 -0.99
C LEU A 31 4.08 13.29 -1.32
N GLN A 32 2.93 13.94 -1.52
CA GLN A 32 2.85 15.38 -1.80
C GLN A 32 3.14 16.24 -0.56
N ARG A 33 2.73 15.78 0.62
CA ARG A 33 2.87 16.54 1.88
C ARG A 33 4.21 16.36 2.56
N VAL A 34 4.86 15.21 2.37
CA VAL A 34 6.11 14.86 3.04
C VAL A 34 7.27 14.89 2.05
N PRO A 35 8.03 16.00 1.98
CA PRO A 35 9.20 16.06 1.13
C PRO A 35 10.29 15.09 1.63
N ASN A 36 11.05 14.51 0.69
CA ASN A 36 12.16 13.60 0.97
C ASN A 36 11.75 12.32 1.73
N LEU A 37 10.58 11.77 1.40
CA LEU A 37 10.19 10.42 1.82
C LEU A 37 11.12 9.40 1.14
N ASP A 38 11.75 8.52 1.92
CA ASP A 38 12.70 7.53 1.40
C ASP A 38 12.00 6.23 1.00
N TYR A 39 11.01 5.84 1.80
CA TYR A 39 10.25 4.61 1.61
C TYR A 39 8.77 4.85 1.83
N LEU A 40 7.94 4.20 1.02
CA LEU A 40 6.50 4.11 1.23
C LEU A 40 6.14 2.64 1.40
N VAL A 41 5.64 2.29 2.57
CA VAL A 41 5.21 0.94 2.92
C VAL A 41 3.69 0.91 2.94
N LEU A 42 3.10 0.02 2.16
CA LEU A 42 1.66 -0.19 2.13
C LEU A 42 1.36 -1.60 2.62
N GLU A 43 0.62 -1.71 3.71
CA GLU A 43 0.10 -2.98 4.18
C GLU A 43 -1.26 -3.29 3.51
N CYS A 44 -1.54 -4.57 3.31
CA CYS A 44 -2.74 -5.03 2.63
C CYS A 44 -3.76 -5.55 3.66
N LEU A 45 -4.91 -4.89 3.73
CA LEU A 45 -6.09 -5.33 4.48
C LEU A 45 -6.78 -6.48 3.72
N ALA A 46 -6.23 -7.67 3.87
CA ALA A 46 -6.71 -8.88 3.23
C ALA A 46 -8.14 -9.22 3.67
N GLU A 47 -8.50 -9.00 4.93
CA GLU A 47 -9.82 -9.32 5.49
C GLU A 47 -10.92 -8.52 4.80
N ARG A 48 -10.68 -7.22 4.57
CA ARG A 48 -11.65 -6.37 3.86
C ARG A 48 -11.78 -6.75 2.40
N THR A 49 -10.67 -7.11 1.76
CA THR A 49 -10.69 -7.65 0.40
C THR A 49 -11.50 -8.94 0.33
N LEU A 50 -11.29 -9.86 1.30
CA LEU A 50 -11.98 -11.13 1.38
C LEU A 50 -13.47 -10.95 1.64
N ALA A 51 -13.85 -10.09 2.59
CA ALA A 51 -15.26 -9.81 2.90
C ALA A 51 -16.02 -9.28 1.68
N ILE A 52 -15.42 -8.34 0.92
CA ILE A 52 -16.01 -7.81 -0.31
C ILE A 52 -16.16 -8.91 -1.37
N ARG A 53 -15.15 -9.78 -1.52
CA ARG A 53 -15.20 -10.87 -2.50
C ARG A 53 -16.20 -11.95 -2.10
N TYR A 54 -16.32 -12.22 -0.81
CA TYR A 54 -17.30 -13.15 -0.27
C TYR A 54 -18.73 -12.66 -0.52
N ASP A 55 -19.00 -11.36 -0.34
CA ASP A 55 -20.31 -10.75 -0.64
C ASP A 55 -20.68 -10.87 -2.13
N ILE A 56 -19.72 -10.62 -3.03
CA ILE A 56 -19.89 -10.83 -4.47
C ILE A 56 -20.21 -12.31 -4.78
N MET A 57 -19.51 -13.24 -4.14
CA MET A 57 -19.73 -14.68 -4.30
C MET A 57 -21.14 -15.09 -3.86
N MET A 58 -21.59 -14.58 -2.70
CA MET A 58 -22.94 -14.84 -2.20
C MET A 58 -24.02 -14.28 -3.12
N SER A 59 -23.72 -13.20 -3.86
CA SER A 59 -24.61 -12.61 -4.86
C SER A 59 -24.56 -13.31 -6.24
N GLY A 60 -23.88 -14.44 -6.35
CA GLY A 60 -23.77 -15.22 -7.60
C GLY A 60 -22.63 -14.79 -8.53
N GLY A 61 -21.77 -13.87 -8.09
CA GLY A 61 -20.56 -13.47 -8.79
C GLY A 61 -19.34 -14.35 -8.46
N GLN A 62 -18.18 -14.01 -9.00
CA GLN A 62 -16.92 -14.70 -8.68
C GLN A 62 -16.29 -14.13 -7.39
N GLY A 63 -15.96 -15.02 -6.46
CA GLY A 63 -15.32 -14.68 -5.18
C GLY A 63 -13.83 -14.38 -5.25
N TYR A 64 -13.28 -14.13 -6.43
CA TYR A 64 -11.85 -13.90 -6.64
C TYR A 64 -11.64 -12.94 -7.82
N ASP A 65 -10.38 -12.59 -8.11
CA ASP A 65 -10.03 -11.87 -9.33
C ASP A 65 -9.69 -12.84 -10.44
N SER A 66 -10.36 -12.74 -11.59
CA SER A 66 -10.10 -13.61 -12.74
C SER A 66 -8.95 -13.13 -13.63
N ARG A 67 -8.22 -12.10 -13.20
CA ARG A 67 -7.07 -11.54 -13.91
C ARG A 67 -5.78 -12.22 -13.47
#